data_AF-A0A842V9Z1-F1
#
_entry.id   AF-A0A842V9Z1-F1
#
_cell.length_a   1.000
_cell.length_b   1.000
_cell.length_c   1.000
_cell.angle_alpha   90.00
_cell.angle_beta   90.00
_cell.angle_gamma   90.00
#
_symmetry.space_group_name_H-M   'P 1'
#
loop_
_entity.id
_entity.type
_entity.pdbx_description
1 polymer ?
#
loop_
_entity_poly.entity_id
_entity_poly.type
_entity_poly.pdbx_seq_one_letter_code
_entity_poly.pdbx_strand_id
1 'polypeptide(L)'
;MLKKQRAINNMNTEKIKDNLISSSFIPPLSTYNGIGFSLFGLFNIDEFKPLEFRMIWFCILYIPIFPLGIYLLEEADFASYHFYGRIKYKKFLEIFGIKNTILFLGTIILSSIGKILTAIIVITLIYYIFKFIPW
;
A
#
# COMPACT_ATOMS: atom_id res chain seq x y z
N MET A 1 -7.75 -29.84 -13.39
CA MET A 1 -7.73 -28.39 -13.05
C MET A 1 -6.41 -27.93 -12.44
N LEU A 2 -5.82 -28.66 -11.47
CA LEU A 2 -4.58 -28.27 -10.75
C LEU A 2 -3.35 -27.97 -11.64
N LYS A 3 -3.11 -28.73 -12.72
CA LYS A 3 -1.97 -28.47 -13.63
C LYS A 3 -2.09 -27.15 -14.41
N LYS A 4 -3.31 -26.78 -14.81
CA LYS A 4 -3.59 -25.53 -15.53
C LYS A 4 -3.40 -24.32 -14.62
N GLN A 5 -3.86 -24.43 -13.37
CA GLN A 5 -3.67 -23.39 -12.34
C GLN A 5 -2.17 -23.14 -12.08
N ARG A 6 -1.38 -24.20 -11.88
CA ARG A 6 0.08 -24.08 -11.66
C ARG A 6 0.81 -23.44 -12.84
N ALA A 7 0.47 -23.79 -14.08
CA ALA A 7 1.08 -23.20 -15.26
C ALA A 7 0.79 -21.69 -15.37
N ILE A 8 -0.45 -21.29 -15.09
CA ILE A 8 -0.86 -19.88 -15.06
C ILE A 8 -0.11 -19.12 -13.96
N ASN A 9 0.04 -19.74 -12.79
CA ASN A 9 0.72 -19.14 -11.65
C ASN A 9 2.23 -18.95 -11.89
N ASN A 10 2.89 -19.95 -12.48
CA ASN A 10 4.30 -19.83 -12.88
C ASN A 10 4.48 -18.74 -13.96
N MET A 11 3.58 -18.68 -14.94
CA MET A 11 3.61 -17.64 -15.97
C MET A 11 3.42 -16.23 -15.39
N ASN A 12 2.53 -16.06 -14.41
CA ASN A 12 2.36 -14.79 -13.72
C ASN A 12 3.60 -14.44 -12.88
N THR A 13 4.29 -15.44 -12.35
CA THR A 13 5.52 -15.25 -11.58
C THR A 13 6.67 -14.73 -12.40
N GLU A 14 6.91 -15.34 -13.56
CA GLU A 14 7.93 -14.88 -14.49
C GLU A 14 7.60 -13.47 -14.97
N LYS A 15 6.34 -13.22 -15.37
CA LYS A 15 5.89 -11.88 -15.77
C LYS A 15 6.10 -10.82 -14.68
N ILE A 16 5.83 -11.14 -13.41
CA ILE A 16 6.07 -10.20 -12.31
C ILE A 16 7.57 -9.92 -12.21
N LYS A 17 8.41 -10.95 -12.10
CA LYS A 17 9.87 -10.80 -11.99
C LYS A 17 10.48 -9.98 -13.13
N ASP A 18 10.05 -10.24 -14.36
CA ASP A 18 10.54 -9.54 -15.56
C ASP A 18 10.12 -8.06 -15.60
N ASN A 19 9.02 -7.70 -14.93
CA ASN A 19 8.51 -6.33 -14.88
C ASN A 19 8.83 -5.61 -13.57
N LEU A 20 9.51 -6.27 -12.62
CA LEU A 20 10.01 -5.62 -11.42
C LEU A 20 11.23 -4.79 -11.77
N ILE A 21 11.11 -3.50 -11.54
CA ILE A 21 12.21 -2.56 -11.64
C ILE A 21 12.90 -2.58 -10.28
N SER A 22 14.18 -2.97 -10.27
CA SER A 22 15.03 -2.76 -9.11
C SER A 22 15.09 -1.27 -8.82
N SER A 23 14.52 -0.88 -7.69
CA SER A 23 14.41 0.52 -7.30
C SER A 23 15.62 0.86 -6.44
N SER A 24 16.59 1.58 -7.01
CA SER A 24 17.71 2.12 -6.23
C SER A 24 17.25 3.16 -5.19
N PHE A 25 16.05 3.70 -5.37
CA PHE A 25 15.44 4.67 -4.47
C PHE A 25 14.13 4.12 -3.90
N ILE A 26 14.06 3.99 -2.58
CA ILE A 26 12.84 3.69 -1.83
C ILE A 26 12.57 4.93 -0.96
N PRO A 27 11.44 5.63 -1.14
CA PRO A 27 11.10 6.77 -0.30
C PRO A 27 11.04 6.37 1.18
N PRO A 28 11.55 7.21 2.11
CA PRO A 28 11.47 6.92 3.53
C PRO A 28 9.99 6.90 3.96
N LEU A 29 9.54 5.77 4.51
CA LEU A 29 8.17 5.61 5.04
C LEU A 29 8.01 6.34 6.36
N SER A 30 8.12 7.66 6.30
CA SER A 30 7.99 8.54 7.46
C SER A 30 6.98 9.64 7.13
N THR A 31 6.15 9.93 8.12
CA THR A 31 5.19 11.03 8.07
C THR A 31 5.39 11.86 9.33
N TYR A 32 5.62 13.15 9.16
CA TYR A 32 5.73 14.12 10.24
C TYR A 32 4.51 15.03 10.19
N ASN A 33 3.70 15.03 11.25
CA ASN A 33 2.42 15.76 11.31
C ASN A 33 1.50 15.50 10.10
N GLY A 34 1.48 14.26 9.61
CA GLY A 34 0.65 13.85 8.47
C GLY A 34 1.19 14.25 7.09
N ILE A 35 2.38 14.84 7.01
CA ILE A 35 3.07 15.15 5.76
C ILE A 35 4.24 14.17 5.58
N GLY A 36 4.31 13.50 4.42
CA GLY A 36 5.42 12.56 4.13
C GLY A 36 4.99 11.41 3.23
N PHE A 37 5.68 10.27 3.33
CA PHE A 37 5.37 9.09 2.51
C PHE A 37 4.81 7.96 3.36
N SER A 38 3.76 7.32 2.87
CA SER A 38 3.12 6.20 3.56
C SER A 38 2.62 5.15 2.56
N LEU A 39 2.56 3.90 3.01
CA LEU A 39 2.01 2.78 2.25
C LEU A 39 0.49 2.78 2.36
N PHE A 40 -0.16 2.57 1.22
CA PHE A 40 -1.59 2.36 1.11
C PHE A 40 -1.91 1.23 0.16
N GLY A 41 -3.08 0.65 0.38
CA GLY A 41 -3.60 -0.45 -0.40
C GLY A 41 -2.92 -1.76 -0.02
N LEU A 42 -3.64 -2.83 -0.26
CA LEU A 42 -3.20 -4.18 0.00
C LEU A 42 -3.66 -5.04 -1.17
N PHE A 43 -2.71 -5.57 -1.92
CA PHE A 43 -2.99 -6.56 -2.95
C PHE A 43 -2.13 -7.80 -2.71
N ASN A 44 -2.79 -8.83 -2.20
CA ASN A 44 -2.18 -10.11 -1.90
C ASN A 44 -2.37 -11.06 -3.07
N ILE A 45 -1.33 -11.83 -3.36
CA ILE A 45 -1.41 -12.95 -4.27
C ILE A 45 -1.12 -14.18 -3.42
N ASP A 46 -2.11 -15.08 -3.31
CA ASP A 46 -2.02 -16.23 -2.42
C ASP A 46 -0.78 -17.09 -2.70
N GLU A 47 -0.34 -17.14 -3.96
CA GLU A 47 0.85 -17.85 -4.40
C GLU A 47 2.18 -17.22 -3.98
N PHE A 48 2.19 -15.93 -3.64
CA PHE A 48 3.40 -15.19 -3.30
C PHE A 48 3.54 -14.87 -1.83
N LYS A 49 2.59 -15.31 -1.00
CA LYS A 49 2.67 -15.10 0.44
C LYS A 49 4.05 -15.53 0.97
N PRO A 50 4.74 -14.67 1.74
CA PRO A 50 4.21 -13.47 2.41
C PRO A 50 4.27 -12.15 1.60
N LEU A 51 4.66 -12.17 0.33
CA LEU A 51 4.78 -10.97 -0.49
C LEU A 51 3.43 -10.37 -0.87
N GLU A 52 3.39 -9.05 -0.88
CA GLU A 52 2.22 -8.25 -1.16
C GLU A 52 2.59 -7.00 -1.97
N PHE A 53 1.62 -6.51 -2.75
CA PHE A 53 1.75 -5.25 -3.44
C PHE A 53 1.09 -4.13 -2.63
N ARG A 54 1.85 -3.07 -2.37
CA ARG A 54 1.37 -1.83 -1.76
C ARG A 54 1.80 -0.63 -2.59
N MET A 55 1.05 0.46 -2.50
CA MET A 55 1.37 1.71 -3.19
C MET A 55 1.94 2.71 -2.19
N ILE A 56 3.10 3.30 -2.50
CA ILE A 56 3.60 4.45 -1.75
C ILE A 56 2.90 5.71 -2.26
N TRP A 57 2.37 6.49 -1.33
CA TRP A 57 1.78 7.79 -1.59
C TRP A 57 2.51 8.89 -0.84
N PHE A 58 2.61 10.06 -1.44
CA PHE A 58 2.88 11.29 -0.72
C PHE A 58 1.57 11.77 -0.10
N CYS A 59 1.61 12.01 1.21
CA CYS A 59 0.48 12.41 2.02
C CYS A 59 0.63 13.85 2.50
N ILE A 60 -0.51 14.53 2.59
CA ILE A 60 -0.67 15.77 3.36
C ILE A 60 -1.86 15.55 4.29
N LEU A 61 -1.70 15.84 5.58
CA LEU A 61 -2.71 15.59 6.61
C LEU A 61 -3.23 14.13 6.58
N TYR A 62 -2.35 13.16 6.35
CA TYR A 62 -2.67 11.72 6.22
C TYR A 62 -3.54 11.34 5.02
N ILE A 63 -3.87 12.30 4.15
CA ILE A 63 -4.61 12.07 2.91
C ILE A 63 -3.61 11.75 1.81
N PRO A 64 -3.71 10.59 1.12
CA PRO A 64 -2.85 10.29 -0.02
C PRO A 64 -3.18 11.22 -1.20
N ILE A 65 -2.19 12.01 -1.64
CA ILE A 65 -2.36 12.99 -2.73
C ILE A 65 -1.71 12.51 -4.02
N PHE A 66 -0.41 12.19 -3.96
CA PHE A 66 0.34 11.78 -5.15
C PHE A 66 0.81 10.33 -5.03
N PRO A 67 0.44 9.44 -5.97
CA PRO A 67 0.95 8.08 -5.98
C PRO A 67 2.38 8.08 -6.53
N LEU A 68 3.32 7.50 -5.79
CA LEU A 68 4.71 7.38 -6.24
C LEU A 68 4.94 6.09 -7.04
N GLY A 69 4.37 4.98 -6.60
CA GLY A 69 4.56 3.71 -7.26
C GLY A 69 4.00 2.53 -6.48
N ILE A 70 3.81 1.43 -7.19
CA ILE A 70 3.41 0.15 -6.62
C ILE A 70 4.68 -0.66 -6.36
N TYR A 71 4.84 -1.14 -5.15
CA TYR A 71 6.00 -1.89 -4.70
C TYR A 71 5.58 -3.28 -4.27
N LEU A 72 6.39 -4.27 -4.65
CA LEU A 72 6.34 -5.60 -4.09
C LEU A 72 7.16 -5.58 -2.82
N LEU A 73 6.54 -5.94 -1.70
CA LEU A 73 7.18 -5.92 -0.41
C LEU A 73 6.72 -7.10 0.45
N GLU A 74 7.46 -7.33 1.53
CA GLU A 74 7.12 -8.25 2.61
C GLU A 74 7.14 -7.48 3.93
N GLU A 75 6.09 -7.66 4.72
CA GLU A 75 6.05 -7.16 6.09
C GLU A 75 6.82 -8.15 6.97
N ALA A 76 8.03 -7.75 7.40
CA ALA A 76 8.90 -8.63 8.19
C ALA A 76 8.58 -8.58 9.68
N ASP A 77 8.22 -7.39 10.20
CA ASP A 77 7.85 -7.13 11.60
C ASP A 77 6.83 -5.98 11.67
N PHE A 78 6.35 -5.67 12.88
CA PHE A 78 5.47 -4.51 13.13
C PHE A 78 6.10 -3.23 12.56
N ALA A 79 5.52 -2.72 11.47
CA ALA A 79 5.94 -1.52 10.74
C ALA A 79 7.33 -1.60 10.06
N SER A 80 7.86 -2.81 9.81
CA SER A 80 9.10 -3.00 9.05
C SER A 80 8.84 -3.73 7.73
N TYR A 81 9.31 -3.16 6.62
CA TYR A 81 9.02 -3.63 5.27
C TYR A 81 10.29 -3.92 4.48
N HIS A 82 10.36 -5.09 3.85
CA HIS A 82 11.40 -5.43 2.88
C HIS A 82 10.88 -5.21 1.47
N PHE A 83 11.56 -4.38 0.69
CA PHE A 83 11.17 -4.03 -0.67
C PHE A 83 11.92 -4.88 -1.70
N TYR A 84 11.18 -5.57 -2.56
CA TYR A 84 11.74 -6.45 -3.59
C TYR A 84 11.81 -5.77 -4.97
N GLY A 85 10.96 -4.76 -5.20
CA GLY A 85 11.00 -4.00 -6.44
C GLY A 85 9.75 -3.17 -6.66
N ARG A 86 9.78 -2.38 -7.74
CA ARG A 86 8.69 -1.50 -8.14
C ARG A 86 8.08 -1.97 -9.45
N ILE A 87 6.76 -1.95 -9.56
CA ILE A 87 6.03 -2.19 -10.79
C ILE A 87 5.33 -0.91 -11.28
N LYS A 88 5.36 -0.68 -12.59
CA LYS A 88 4.62 0.42 -13.21
C LYS A 88 3.12 0.12 -13.16
N TYR A 89 2.29 1.14 -12.89
CA TYR A 89 0.82 0.99 -12.84
C TYR A 89 0.24 0.33 -14.10
N LYS A 90 0.69 0.75 -15.29
CA LYS A 90 0.25 0.15 -16.57
C LYS A 90 0.54 -1.36 -16.63
N LYS A 91 1.69 -1.79 -16.13
CA LYS A 91 2.08 -3.21 -16.09
C LYS A 91 1.31 -3.99 -15.03
N PHE A 92 1.04 -3.38 -13.89
CA PHE A 92 0.15 -3.95 -12.88
C PHE A 92 -1.25 -4.21 -13.47
N LEU A 93 -1.82 -3.22 -14.17
CA LEU A 93 -3.11 -3.37 -14.86
C LEU A 93 -3.09 -4.46 -15.94
N GLU A 94 -2.00 -4.54 -16.71
CA GLU A 94 -1.83 -5.55 -17.77
C GLU A 94 -1.73 -6.99 -17.20
N ILE A 95 -1.03 -7.17 -16.07
CA ILE A 95 -0.80 -8.48 -15.45
C ILE A 95 -2.04 -8.96 -14.68
N PHE A 96 -2.64 -8.09 -13.86
CA PHE A 96 -3.72 -8.47 -12.94
C PHE A 96 -5.12 -8.17 -13.47
N GLY A 97 -5.23 -7.36 -14.52
CA GLY A 97 -6.49 -6.94 -15.11
C GLY A 97 -7.19 -5.83 -14.35
N ILE A 98 -8.22 -5.27 -14.98
CA ILE A 98 -8.95 -4.10 -14.47
C ILE A 98 -9.68 -4.38 -13.16
N LYS A 99 -10.30 -5.55 -13.02
CA LYS A 99 -11.07 -5.93 -11.83
C LYS A 99 -10.21 -5.92 -10.56
N ASN A 100 -9.05 -6.56 -10.61
CA ASN A 100 -8.12 -6.64 -9.48
C ASN A 100 -7.49 -5.27 -9.18
N THR A 101 -7.24 -4.48 -10.23
CA THR A 101 -6.74 -3.11 -10.07
C THR A 101 -7.77 -2.21 -9.37
N ILE A 102 -9.06 -2.33 -9.71
CA ILE A 102 -10.13 -1.59 -9.02
C ILE A 102 -10.23 -2.02 -7.55
N LEU A 103 -10.17 -3.32 -7.27
CA LEU A 103 -10.16 -3.81 -5.88
C LEU A 103 -8.98 -3.26 -5.09
N PHE A 104 -7.77 -3.28 -5.68
CA PHE A 104 -6.59 -2.69 -5.08
C PHE A 104 -6.76 -1.19 -4.79
N LEU A 105 -7.25 -0.41 -5.75
CA LEU A 105 -7.56 1.01 -5.52
C LEU A 105 -8.64 1.21 -4.44
N GLY A 106 -9.63 0.32 -4.37
CA GLY A 106 -10.63 0.32 -3.30
C GLY A 106 -10.02 0.16 -1.91
N THR A 107 -9.02 -0.72 -1.76
CA THR A 107 -8.29 -0.87 -0.48
C THR A 107 -7.54 0.40 -0.09
N ILE A 108 -7.02 1.17 -1.06
CA ILE A 108 -6.37 2.47 -0.80
C ILE A 108 -7.38 3.46 -0.19
N ILE A 109 -8.58 3.55 -0.78
CA ILE A 109 -9.65 4.43 -0.29
C ILE A 109 -10.06 4.02 1.12
N LEU A 110 -10.27 2.72 1.36
CA LEU A 110 -10.65 2.21 2.68
C LEU A 110 -9.59 2.50 3.75
N SER A 111 -8.31 2.25 3.46
CA SER A 111 -7.21 2.60 4.36
C SER A 111 -7.14 4.10 4.65
N SER A 112 -7.49 4.94 3.67
CA SER A 112 -7.51 6.40 3.82
C SER A 112 -8.63 6.86 4.75
N ILE A 113 -9.85 6.33 4.57
CA ILE A 113 -10.99 6.62 5.44
C ILE A 113 -10.67 6.27 6.89
N GLY A 114 -10.07 5.09 7.12
CA GLY A 114 -9.65 4.67 8.46
C GLY A 114 -8.72 5.69 9.14
N LYS A 115 -7.66 6.13 8.44
CA LYS A 115 -6.72 7.12 8.96
C LYS A 115 -7.39 8.47 9.26
N ILE A 116 -8.30 8.92 8.40
CA ILE A 116 -9.05 10.17 8.61
C ILE A 116 -9.95 10.08 9.85
N LEU A 117 -10.70 8.98 10.00
CA LEU A 117 -11.57 8.76 11.16
C LEU A 117 -10.75 8.73 12.45
N THR A 118 -9.62 8.03 12.47
CA THR A 118 -8.71 8.03 13.62
C THR A 118 -8.24 9.45 13.96
N ALA A 119 -7.86 10.25 12.97
CA ALA A 119 -7.44 11.64 13.20
C ALA A 119 -8.57 12.50 13.81
N ILE A 120 -9.80 12.38 13.30
CA ILE A 120 -10.97 13.10 13.85
C ILE A 120 -11.23 12.71 15.30
N ILE A 121 -11.18 11.41 15.61
CA ILE A 121 -11.38 10.90 16.98
C ILE A 121 -10.33 11.49 17.93
N VAL A 122 -9.05 11.48 17.53
CA VAL A 122 -7.95 12.05 18.33
C VAL A 122 -8.16 13.54 18.58
N ILE A 123 -8.47 14.32 17.54
CA ILE A 123 -8.72 15.77 17.67
C ILE A 123 -9.91 16.04 18.61
N THR A 124 -10.99 15.28 18.46
CA THR A 124 -12.20 15.42 19.31
C THR A 124 -11.89 15.10 20.77
N LEU A 125 -11.09 14.06 21.02
CA LEU A 125 -10.69 13.65 22.36
C LEU A 125 -9.77 14.69 23.01
N ILE A 126 -8.80 15.23 22.27
CA ILE A 126 -7.95 16.34 22.72
C ILE A 126 -8.82 17.55 23.09
N TYR A 127 -9.74 17.96 22.21
CA TYR A 127 -10.65 19.06 22.49
C TYR A 127 -11.45 18.86 23.78
N TYR A 128 -11.96 17.63 24.01
CA TYR A 128 -12.70 17.31 25.23
C TYR A 128 -11.83 17.38 26.48
N ILE A 129 -10.60 16.86 26.43
CA ILE A 129 -9.64 16.97 27.54
C ILE A 129 -9.39 18.43 27.91
N PHE A 130 -9.10 19.28 26.93
CA PHE A 130 -8.86 20.71 27.17
C PHE A 130 -10.09 21.45 27.69
N LYS A 131 -11.29 21.02 27.32
CA LYS A 131 -12.54 21.59 27.86
C LYS A 131 -12.77 21.24 29.33
N PHE A 132 -12.30 20.08 29.79
CA PHE A 132 -12.54 19.57 31.15
C PHE A 132 -11.39 19.83 32.13
N ILE A 133 -10.23 20.28 31.67
CA ILE A 133 -9.16 20.76 32.54
C ILE A 133 -9.48 22.22 32.89
N PRO A 134 -9.90 22.54 34.12
CA PRO A 134 -10.02 23.92 34.56
C PRO A 134 -8.61 24.49 34.64
N TRP A 135 -8.30 25.45 33.77
CA TRP A 135 -7.14 26.32 33.91
C TRP A 135 -7.47 27.46 34.88
#